data_AF-A0A9X1MLC8-F1
#
_entry.id   AF-A0A9X1MLC8-F1
#
_cell.length_a   1.000
_cell.length_b   1.000
_cell.length_c   1.000
_cell.angle_alpha   90.00
_cell.angle_beta   90.00
_cell.angle_gamma   90.00
#
_symmetry.space_group_name_H-M   'P 1'
#
loop_
_entity.id
_entity.type
_entity.pdbx_description
1 polymer ?
#
loop_
_entity_poly.entity_id
_entity_poly.type
_entity_poly.pdbx_seq_one_letter_code
_entity_poly.pdbx_strand_id
1 'polypeptide(L)'
;MILSGNEIRARLGKDIQIDPYDDDRVNPNSYNLTLHDELMVYEEIVLDMKKPHRVRRLRIPEEGVVLSPNQLYLGRTVERTETHNLVPMIEGRSSVGRLGLFVHVTAGFGDVGFNGFWTLEMFAVQPIRIYAGVPICQIFYHEIKGDIVEYVSNKYQNNTGIQPSLLFKELNPNAEKEDPQLPLNFGFPPK
;
A
#
# COMPACT_ATOMS: atom_id res chain seq x y z
N MET A 1 -7.74 -2.28 22.03
CA MET A 1 -9.09 -2.49 21.44
C MET A 1 -9.08 -1.88 20.03
N ILE A 2 -10.19 -1.88 19.28
CA ILE A 2 -10.27 -1.23 17.95
C ILE A 2 -10.98 0.12 18.09
N LEU A 3 -10.47 1.15 17.42
CA LEU A 3 -11.10 2.47 17.42
C LEU A 3 -12.40 2.48 16.61
N SER A 4 -13.41 3.17 17.14
CA SER A 4 -14.61 3.51 16.34
C SER A 4 -14.31 4.61 15.33
N GLY A 5 -15.14 4.78 14.32
CA GLY A 5 -15.05 5.89 13.36
C GLY A 5 -15.10 7.26 14.03
N ASN A 6 -15.90 7.41 15.08
CA ASN A 6 -15.96 8.65 15.87
C ASN A 6 -14.66 8.91 16.62
N GLU A 7 -14.01 7.85 17.11
CA GLU A 7 -12.72 7.97 17.78
C GLU A 7 -11.60 8.28 16.78
N ILE A 8 -11.63 7.69 15.59
CA ILE A 8 -10.75 8.06 14.48
C ILE A 8 -10.89 9.56 14.20
N ARG A 9 -12.12 10.08 14.05
CA ARG A 9 -12.37 11.52 13.86
C ARG A 9 -11.79 12.37 14.98
N ALA A 10 -11.99 11.96 16.24
CA ALA A 10 -11.53 12.71 17.41
C ALA A 10 -10.00 12.78 17.55
N ARG A 11 -9.29 11.83 16.93
CA ARG A 11 -7.84 11.67 16.95
C ARG A 11 -7.14 12.21 15.70
N LEU A 12 -7.88 12.55 14.66
CA LEU A 12 -7.34 13.22 13.47
C LEU A 12 -6.58 14.50 13.82
N GLY A 13 -5.40 14.66 13.23
CA GLY A 13 -4.50 15.79 13.47
C GLY A 13 -3.74 15.74 14.79
N LYS A 14 -3.96 14.71 15.62
CA LYS A 14 -3.19 14.44 16.83
C LYS A 14 -2.20 13.31 16.55
N ASP A 15 -2.67 12.08 16.65
CA ASP A 15 -1.89 10.86 16.48
C ASP A 15 -2.40 9.97 15.34
N ILE A 16 -3.40 10.45 14.59
CA ILE A 16 -3.81 9.91 13.30
C ILE A 16 -3.81 11.05 12.28
N GLN A 17 -3.15 10.84 11.15
CA GLN A 17 -3.14 11.76 10.03
C GLN A 17 -3.45 10.97 8.78
N ILE A 18 -4.33 11.52 7.96
CA ILE A 18 -4.75 10.96 6.68
C ILE A 18 -4.80 12.13 5.71
N ASP A 19 -4.06 12.06 4.62
CA ASP A 19 -3.99 13.13 3.63
C ASP A 19 -4.04 12.58 2.20
N PRO A 20 -5.08 12.88 1.40
CA PRO A 20 -6.25 13.69 1.76
C PRO A 20 -7.24 12.96 2.68
N TYR A 21 -7.85 13.69 3.61
CA TYR A 21 -8.97 13.21 4.43
C TYR A 21 -10.32 13.62 3.85
N ASP A 22 -11.30 12.73 3.95
CA ASP A 22 -12.68 12.89 3.49
C ASP A 22 -13.63 12.24 4.50
N ASP A 23 -14.45 13.04 5.18
CA ASP A 23 -15.29 12.54 6.28
C ASP A 23 -16.31 11.48 5.83
N ASP A 24 -16.73 11.52 4.56
CA ASP A 24 -17.67 10.57 3.98
C ASP A 24 -17.08 9.14 3.88
N ARG A 25 -15.75 8.99 4.05
CA ARG A 25 -15.06 7.69 4.01
C ARG A 25 -14.93 7.03 5.39
N VAL A 26 -15.35 7.70 6.46
CA VAL A 26 -15.35 7.12 7.81
C VAL A 26 -16.46 6.07 7.94
N ASN A 27 -16.06 4.85 8.30
CA ASN A 27 -16.94 3.74 8.63
C ASN A 27 -17.12 3.64 10.17
N PRO A 28 -17.99 2.74 10.69
CA PRO A 28 -18.18 2.57 12.13
C PRO A 28 -16.90 2.27 12.95
N ASN A 29 -15.87 1.67 12.35
CA ASN A 29 -14.62 1.27 13.01
C ASN A 29 -13.40 1.26 12.06
N SER A 30 -13.47 1.99 10.95
CA SER A 30 -12.40 2.07 9.96
C SER A 30 -12.56 3.34 9.11
N TYR A 31 -11.62 3.59 8.21
CA TYR A 31 -11.67 4.64 7.20
C TYR A 31 -11.33 4.03 5.84
N ASN A 32 -12.11 4.31 4.80
CA ASN A 32 -11.81 3.77 3.46
C ASN A 32 -10.67 4.54 2.79
N LEU A 33 -9.66 3.83 2.30
CA LEU A 33 -8.56 4.37 1.49
C LEU A 33 -8.82 4.08 0.00
N THR A 34 -8.37 4.98 -0.87
CA THR A 34 -8.67 4.95 -2.31
C THR A 34 -7.47 4.51 -3.13
N LEU A 35 -7.73 3.85 -4.27
CA LEU A 35 -6.69 3.35 -5.16
C LEU A 35 -6.04 4.48 -5.99
N HIS A 36 -4.72 4.56 -6.01
CA HIS A 36 -3.98 5.47 -6.88
C HIS A 36 -4.05 5.06 -8.37
N ASP A 37 -3.76 5.98 -9.29
CA ASP A 37 -3.90 5.76 -10.75
C ASP A 37 -2.71 5.04 -11.40
N GLU A 38 -1.72 4.63 -10.61
CA GLU A 38 -0.58 3.83 -11.07
C GLU A 38 -0.53 2.46 -10.38
N LEU A 39 0.00 1.49 -11.10
CA LEU A 39 0.40 0.16 -10.63
C LEU A 39 1.85 -0.12 -11.03
N MET A 40 2.43 -1.15 -10.43
CA MET A 40 3.76 -1.65 -10.73
C MET A 40 3.74 -3.18 -10.78
N VAL A 41 4.47 -3.75 -11.75
CA VAL A 41 4.65 -5.20 -11.90
C VAL A 41 6.13 -5.54 -11.99
N TYR A 42 6.50 -6.73 -11.53
CA TYR A 42 7.84 -7.28 -11.76
C TYR A 42 7.97 -7.83 -13.18
N GLU A 43 9.15 -7.68 -13.77
CA GLU A 43 9.47 -8.20 -15.12
C GLU A 43 10.11 -9.59 -15.07
N GLU A 44 10.67 -9.99 -13.92
CA GLU A 44 11.26 -11.30 -13.71
C GLU A 44 10.21 -12.39 -13.44
N ILE A 45 10.46 -13.59 -13.98
CA ILE A 45 9.66 -14.79 -13.68
C ILE A 45 9.98 -15.32 -12.26
N VAL A 46 11.25 -15.22 -11.85
CA VAL A 46 11.73 -15.70 -10.55
C VAL A 46 12.21 -14.52 -9.71
N LEU A 47 11.57 -14.31 -8.57
CA LEU A 47 11.95 -13.28 -7.60
C LEU A 47 12.91 -13.84 -6.55
N ASP A 48 14.21 -13.64 -6.75
CA ASP A 48 15.26 -13.95 -5.76
C ASP A 48 15.34 -12.85 -4.68
N MET A 49 15.06 -13.20 -3.43
CA MET A 49 15.07 -12.29 -2.28
C MET A 49 16.43 -11.59 -2.05
N LYS A 50 17.53 -12.10 -2.62
CA LYS A 50 18.88 -11.50 -2.52
C LYS A 50 19.19 -10.49 -3.62
N LYS A 51 18.28 -10.29 -4.57
CA LYS A 51 18.52 -9.43 -5.73
C LYS A 51 17.44 -8.35 -5.81
N PRO A 52 17.80 -7.16 -6.31
CA PRO A 52 16.81 -6.24 -6.83
C PRO A 52 16.19 -6.81 -8.11
N HIS A 53 14.94 -6.41 -8.38
CA HIS A 53 14.17 -6.85 -9.55
C HIS A 53 13.77 -5.65 -10.39
N ARG A 54 13.66 -5.84 -11.70
CA ARG A 54 13.19 -4.80 -12.61
C ARG A 54 11.67 -4.73 -12.50
N VAL A 55 11.19 -3.50 -12.62
CA VAL A 55 9.76 -3.21 -12.50
C VAL A 55 9.31 -2.33 -13.64
N ARG A 56 8.05 -2.48 -14.00
CA ARG A 56 7.37 -1.63 -14.96
C ARG A 56 6.13 -1.02 -14.34
N ARG A 57 5.91 0.26 -14.60
CA ARG A 57 4.71 0.98 -14.19
C ARG A 57 3.60 0.85 -15.23
N LEU A 58 2.38 0.82 -14.75
CA LEU A 58 1.15 0.77 -15.53
C LEU A 58 0.25 1.90 -15.02
N ARG A 59 -0.41 2.63 -15.93
CA ARG A 59 -1.45 3.58 -15.55
C ARG A 59 -2.81 2.92 -15.65
N ILE A 60 -3.70 3.22 -14.72
CA ILE A 60 -5.11 2.84 -14.78
C ILE A 60 -5.83 3.91 -15.61
N PRO A 61 -6.31 3.61 -16.84
CA PRO A 61 -7.04 4.57 -17.64
C PRO A 61 -8.46 4.77 -17.10
N GLU A 62 -9.20 5.74 -17.64
CA GLU A 62 -10.56 6.07 -17.19
C GLU A 62 -11.53 4.89 -17.37
N GLU A 63 -11.39 4.14 -18.47
CA GLU A 63 -12.13 2.91 -18.73
C GLU A 63 -11.74 1.72 -17.85
N GLY A 64 -10.75 1.90 -16.97
CA GLY A 64 -10.24 0.90 -16.05
C GLY A 64 -9.25 -0.09 -16.70
N VAL A 65 -8.54 -0.84 -15.85
CA VAL A 65 -7.60 -1.88 -16.28
C VAL A 65 -8.05 -3.24 -15.79
N VAL A 66 -7.89 -4.28 -16.60
CA VAL A 66 -8.15 -5.67 -16.20
C VAL A 66 -6.90 -6.24 -15.56
N LEU A 67 -7.01 -6.65 -14.30
CA LEU A 67 -5.99 -7.45 -13.62
C LEU A 67 -6.16 -8.92 -13.99
N SER A 68 -5.05 -9.56 -14.36
CA SER A 68 -5.01 -10.99 -14.68
C SER A 68 -4.74 -11.83 -13.43
N PRO A 69 -5.32 -13.05 -13.34
CA PRO A 69 -4.91 -14.02 -12.33
C PRO A 69 -3.43 -14.39 -12.44
N ASN A 70 -2.85 -14.89 -11.33
CA ASN A 70 -1.46 -15.33 -11.24
C ASN A 70 -0.40 -14.24 -11.48
N GLN A 71 -0.79 -12.97 -11.44
CA GLN A 71 0.13 -11.83 -11.50
C GLN A 71 -0.06 -10.96 -10.26
N LEU A 72 1.06 -10.60 -9.63
CA LEU A 72 1.07 -9.61 -8.55
C LEU A 72 1.11 -8.20 -9.17
N TYR A 73 0.20 -7.34 -8.72
CA TYR A 73 0.19 -5.92 -9.04
C TYR A 73 0.44 -5.13 -7.76
N LEU A 74 1.54 -4.38 -7.71
CA LEU A 74 1.78 -3.43 -6.63
C LEU A 74 1.05 -2.13 -6.95
N GLY A 75 0.14 -1.72 -6.07
CA GLY A 75 -0.50 -0.42 -6.10
C GLY A 75 -0.12 0.40 -4.88
N ARG A 76 -0.75 1.56 -4.73
CA ARG A 76 -0.74 2.27 -3.46
C ARG A 76 -2.08 2.95 -3.21
N THR A 77 -2.30 3.35 -1.96
CA THR A 77 -3.38 4.27 -1.62
C THR A 77 -3.08 5.68 -2.13
N VAL A 78 -4.13 6.44 -2.44
CA VAL A 78 -4.01 7.88 -2.69
C VAL A 78 -3.64 8.60 -1.41
N GLU A 79 -4.25 8.20 -0.30
CA GLU A 79 -4.04 8.78 1.01
C GLU A 79 -2.71 8.34 1.59
N ARG A 80 -1.94 9.32 2.05
CA ARG A 80 -0.77 9.16 2.90
C ARG A 80 -1.24 9.17 4.35
N THR A 81 -0.75 8.23 5.16
CA THR A 81 -1.12 8.17 6.58
C THR A 81 0.09 8.30 7.48
N GLU A 82 -0.10 8.91 8.63
CA GLU A 82 0.84 8.90 9.76
C GLU A 82 0.08 8.44 10.99
N THR A 83 0.71 7.62 11.83
CA THR A 83 0.02 7.03 12.99
C THR A 83 0.97 6.88 14.16
N HIS A 84 0.60 7.48 15.30
CA HIS A 84 1.33 7.38 16.56
C HIS A 84 0.45 6.72 17.63
N ASN A 85 1.07 6.10 18.63
CA ASN A 85 0.38 5.49 19.78
C ASN A 85 -0.71 4.44 19.43
N LEU A 86 -0.69 3.92 18.22
CA LEU A 86 -1.67 3.03 17.63
C LEU A 86 -0.99 2.13 16.62
N VAL A 87 -1.52 0.93 16.45
CA VAL A 87 -1.16 0.01 15.37
C VAL A 87 -2.17 0.19 14.24
N PRO A 88 -1.79 0.83 13.12
CA PRO A 88 -2.65 0.88 11.96
C PRO A 88 -2.67 -0.46 11.22
N MET A 89 -3.82 -0.85 10.69
CA MET A 89 -3.96 -2.05 9.88
C MET A 89 -4.85 -1.79 8.68
N ILE A 90 -4.48 -2.32 7.51
CA ILE A 90 -5.31 -2.28 6.31
C ILE A 90 -5.96 -3.63 6.03
N GLU A 91 -7.21 -3.58 5.57
CA GLU A 91 -7.93 -4.75 5.10
C GLU A 91 -8.68 -4.46 3.80
N GLY A 92 -8.96 -5.52 3.06
CA GLY A 92 -9.86 -5.45 1.91
C GLY A 92 -11.27 -4.99 2.32
N ARG A 93 -11.96 -4.32 1.41
CA ARG A 93 -13.41 -4.09 1.56
C ARG A 93 -14.16 -5.35 1.16
N SER A 94 -15.23 -5.69 1.87
CA SER A 94 -16.01 -6.91 1.57
C SER A 94 -16.49 -6.94 0.10
N SER A 95 -16.93 -5.81 -0.44
CA SER A 95 -17.37 -5.71 -1.84
C SER A 95 -16.24 -6.00 -2.84
N VAL A 96 -15.01 -5.58 -2.54
CA VAL A 96 -13.82 -5.83 -3.37
C VAL A 96 -13.42 -7.30 -3.28
N GLY A 97 -13.37 -7.85 -2.07
CA GLY A 97 -13.08 -9.27 -1.85
C GLY A 97 -14.10 -10.21 -2.50
N ARG A 98 -15.39 -9.82 -2.56
CA ARG A 98 -16.45 -10.59 -3.26
C ARG A 98 -16.27 -10.64 -4.78
N LEU A 99 -15.50 -9.73 -5.37
CA LEU A 99 -15.07 -9.81 -6.77
C LEU A 99 -13.79 -10.64 -6.95
N GLY A 100 -13.26 -11.22 -5.87
CA GLY A 100 -12.05 -12.03 -5.89
C GLY A 100 -10.76 -11.22 -5.96
N LEU A 101 -10.75 -9.97 -5.49
CA LEU A 101 -9.53 -9.16 -5.42
C LEU A 101 -9.01 -9.10 -3.97
N PHE A 102 -7.80 -9.61 -3.77
CA PHE A 102 -7.00 -9.35 -2.59
C PHE A 102 -6.28 -8.01 -2.77
N VAL A 103 -6.23 -7.19 -1.71
CA VAL A 103 -5.58 -5.86 -1.74
C VAL A 103 -4.24 -5.84 -1.01
N HIS A 104 -4.01 -6.85 -0.17
CA HIS A 104 -2.73 -7.22 0.40
C HIS A 104 -2.65 -8.75 0.35
N VAL A 105 -1.44 -9.31 0.24
CA VAL A 105 -1.22 -10.75 0.25
C VAL A 105 -1.02 -11.20 1.70
N THR A 106 -0.14 -10.51 2.43
CA THR A 106 0.14 -10.82 3.84
C THR A 106 0.49 -9.62 4.71
N ALA A 107 0.67 -8.42 4.15
CA ALA A 107 1.21 -7.25 4.85
C ALA A 107 0.15 -6.22 5.25
N GLY A 108 -0.95 -6.66 5.86
CA GLY A 108 -1.99 -5.77 6.38
C GLY A 108 -1.64 -5.04 7.68
N PHE A 109 -0.62 -5.51 8.41
CA PHE A 109 -0.18 -4.93 9.68
C PHE A 109 0.79 -3.76 9.44
N GLY A 110 0.48 -2.57 9.96
CA GLY A 110 1.39 -1.44 9.97
C GLY A 110 1.98 -1.19 11.35
N ASP A 111 3.24 -0.80 11.37
CA ASP A 111 3.96 -0.49 12.60
C ASP A 111 3.51 0.86 13.21
N VAL A 112 3.61 0.98 14.53
CA VAL A 112 3.40 2.26 15.22
C VAL A 112 4.48 3.25 14.78
N GLY A 113 4.10 4.47 14.41
CA GLY A 113 5.01 5.47 13.85
C GLY A 113 5.18 5.37 12.33
N PHE A 114 4.53 4.42 11.64
CA PHE A 114 4.56 4.38 10.19
C PHE A 114 3.99 5.66 9.58
N ASN A 115 4.68 6.14 8.54
CA ASN A 115 4.40 7.39 7.87
C ASN A 115 4.61 7.26 6.35
N GLY A 116 3.54 7.18 5.57
CA GLY A 116 3.65 6.99 4.12
C GLY A 116 2.37 6.54 3.42
N PHE A 117 2.47 6.23 2.14
CA PHE A 117 1.39 5.56 1.41
C PHE A 117 1.39 4.06 1.73
N TRP A 118 0.21 3.45 1.73
CA TRP A 118 0.10 2.01 1.88
C TRP A 118 0.33 1.35 0.54
N THR A 119 1.35 0.49 0.45
CA THR A 119 1.54 -0.36 -0.71
C THR A 119 0.48 -1.45 -0.72
N LEU A 120 -0.18 -1.62 -1.85
CA LEU A 120 -1.22 -2.63 -2.06
C LEU A 120 -0.62 -3.80 -2.84
N GLU A 121 -0.68 -5.01 -2.29
CA GLU A 121 -0.20 -6.24 -2.93
C GLU A 121 -1.40 -6.92 -3.59
N MET A 122 -1.79 -6.41 -4.76
CA MET A 122 -3.07 -6.80 -5.35
C MET A 122 -2.95 -8.10 -6.15
N PHE A 123 -3.83 -9.05 -5.83
CA PHE A 123 -3.91 -10.35 -6.49
C PHE A 123 -5.35 -10.68 -6.84
N ALA A 124 -5.60 -10.95 -8.12
CA ALA A 124 -6.93 -11.27 -8.62
C ALA A 124 -7.12 -12.79 -8.74
N VAL A 125 -8.21 -13.32 -8.18
CA VAL A 125 -8.60 -14.73 -8.35
C VAL A 125 -9.18 -14.96 -9.75
N GLN A 126 -9.98 -14.01 -10.22
CA GLN A 126 -10.59 -13.99 -11.55
C GLN A 126 -10.20 -12.68 -12.25
N PRO A 127 -10.20 -12.62 -13.60
CA PRO A 127 -10.01 -11.36 -14.29
C PRO A 127 -10.98 -10.29 -13.78
N ILE A 128 -10.45 -9.20 -13.23
CA ILE A 128 -11.23 -8.13 -12.60
C ILE A 128 -10.82 -6.79 -13.19
N ARG A 129 -11.80 -5.97 -13.56
CA ARG A 129 -11.56 -4.58 -13.98
C ARG A 129 -11.59 -3.67 -12.76
N ILE A 130 -10.53 -2.88 -12.59
CA ILE A 130 -10.41 -1.90 -11.52
C ILE A 130 -10.32 -0.48 -12.09
N TYR A 131 -10.64 0.50 -11.24
CA TYR A 131 -10.64 1.92 -11.58
C TYR A 131 -9.88 2.69 -10.50
N ALA A 132 -9.16 3.74 -10.90
CA ALA A 132 -8.50 4.63 -9.95
C ALA A 132 -9.53 5.41 -9.11
N GLY A 133 -9.14 5.84 -7.92
CA GLY A 133 -9.96 6.65 -7.01
C GLY A 133 -11.06 5.88 -6.26
N VAL A 134 -11.31 4.61 -6.60
CA VAL A 134 -12.30 3.81 -5.87
C VAL A 134 -11.80 3.53 -4.45
N PRO A 135 -12.68 3.52 -3.43
CA PRO A 135 -12.30 3.05 -2.11
C PRO A 135 -11.96 1.56 -2.20
N ILE A 136 -10.68 1.21 -2.08
CA ILE A 136 -10.15 -0.12 -2.42
C ILE A 136 -9.94 -0.97 -1.18
N CYS A 137 -9.43 -0.36 -0.12
CA CYS A 137 -9.21 -0.97 1.18
C CYS A 137 -9.73 -0.05 2.28
N GLN A 138 -9.59 -0.49 3.51
CA GLN A 138 -9.94 0.28 4.70
C GLN A 138 -8.84 0.16 5.73
N ILE A 139 -8.54 1.25 6.42
CA ILE A 139 -7.61 1.29 7.55
C ILE A 139 -8.39 1.33 8.86
N PHE A 140 -7.95 0.57 9.85
CA PHE A 140 -8.46 0.60 11.22
C PHE A 140 -7.28 0.58 12.19
N TYR A 141 -7.55 0.94 13.44
CA TYR A 141 -6.49 1.20 14.41
C TYR A 141 -6.71 0.38 15.68
N HIS A 142 -5.66 -0.32 16.08
CA HIS A 142 -5.59 -1.01 17.35
C HIS A 142 -4.85 -0.17 18.38
N GLU A 143 -5.40 -0.07 19.58
CA GLU A 143 -4.63 0.40 20.72
C GLU A 143 -3.52 -0.60 21.07
N ILE A 144 -2.35 -0.05 21.36
CA ILE A 144 -1.16 -0.76 21.84
C ILE A 144 -0.91 -0.43 23.31
N LYS A 145 -0.34 -1.37 24.07
CA LYS A 145 -0.08 -1.22 25.51
C LYS A 145 1.38 -1.53 25.83
N GLY A 146 1.95 -0.78 26.77
CA GLY A 146 3.34 -0.88 27.20
C GLY A 146 4.16 0.29 26.71
N ASP A 147 5.47 0.25 26.94
CA ASP A 147 6.39 1.22 26.36
C ASP A 147 6.43 1.05 24.84
N ILE A 148 6.25 2.14 24.11
CA ILE A 148 6.15 2.15 22.64
C ILE A 148 7.50 2.55 22.06
N VAL A 149 8.00 1.72 21.14
CA VAL A 149 9.14 2.05 20.28
C VAL A 149 8.59 2.22 18.87
N GLU A 150 8.76 3.41 18.31
CA GLU A 150 8.25 3.72 16.97
C GLU A 150 9.11 3.13 15.85
N TYR A 151 8.45 2.89 14.73
CA TYR A 151 9.05 2.40 13.50
C TYR A 151 10.01 3.41 12.90
N VAL A 152 11.28 3.01 12.80
CA VAL A 152 12.33 3.75 12.11
C VAL A 152 13.00 2.79 11.14
N SER A 153 12.89 3.09 9.84
CA SER A 153 13.41 2.22 8.79
C SER A 153 13.79 3.02 7.55
N ASN A 154 14.88 2.65 6.90
CA ASN A 154 15.27 3.22 5.61
C ASN A 154 14.64 2.48 4.41
N LYS A 155 13.76 1.51 4.65
CA LYS A 155 13.11 0.75 3.58
C LYS A 155 11.86 1.44 3.07
N TYR A 156 10.86 1.59 3.94
CA TYR A 156 9.51 1.96 3.52
C TYR A 156 8.92 3.17 4.28
N GLN A 157 9.63 3.67 5.29
CA GLN A 157 9.23 4.88 6.02
C GLN A 157 9.37 6.09 5.10
N ASN A 158 8.42 7.03 5.18
CA ASN A 158 8.37 8.24 4.35
C ASN A 158 8.39 7.95 2.84
N ASN A 159 7.78 6.83 2.42
CA ASN A 159 7.70 6.50 1.01
C ASN A 159 6.96 7.59 0.21
N THR A 160 7.34 7.74 -1.07
CA THR A 160 6.81 8.78 -1.98
C THR A 160 5.96 8.19 -3.11
N GLY A 161 5.75 6.87 -3.13
CA GLY A 161 5.03 6.19 -4.19
C GLY A 161 5.02 4.68 -4.01
N ILE A 162 4.70 3.96 -5.09
CA ILE A 162 4.72 2.49 -5.09
C ILE A 162 6.17 2.03 -4.96
N GLN A 163 6.45 1.21 -3.94
CA GLN A 163 7.78 0.67 -3.69
C GLN A 163 7.80 -0.84 -3.93
N PRO A 164 8.76 -1.35 -4.71
CA PRO A 164 9.03 -2.78 -4.77
C PRO A 164 9.69 -3.25 -3.48
N SER A 165 9.83 -4.57 -3.34
CA SER A 165 10.49 -5.15 -2.18
C SER A 165 11.96 -4.72 -2.09
N LEU A 166 12.35 -4.24 -0.91
CA LEU A 166 13.74 -3.94 -0.54
C LEU A 166 14.31 -5.02 0.39
N LEU A 167 13.78 -6.24 0.33
CA LEU A 167 14.27 -7.33 1.17
C LEU A 167 15.74 -7.67 0.90
N PHE A 168 16.20 -7.52 -0.34
CA PHE A 168 17.61 -7.74 -0.68
C PHE A 168 18.57 -6.88 0.15
N LYS A 169 18.15 -5.73 0.67
CA LYS A 169 18.99 -4.91 1.57
C LYS A 169 19.37 -5.61 2.87
N GLU A 170 18.56 -6.56 3.33
CA GLU A 170 18.89 -7.40 4.50
C GLU A 170 19.82 -8.55 4.13
N LEU A 171 19.61 -9.16 2.96
CA LEU A 171 20.27 -10.41 2.58
C LEU A 171 21.54 -10.21 1.73
N ASN A 172 21.63 -9.09 1.03
CA ASN A 172 22.75 -8.66 0.20
C ASN A 172 22.82 -7.11 0.13
N PRO A 173 23.33 -6.45 1.19
CA PRO A 173 23.38 -4.98 1.26
C PRO A 173 24.20 -4.30 0.13
N ASN A 174 25.07 -5.05 -0.54
CA ASN A 174 25.90 -4.52 -1.62
C ASN A 174 25.24 -4.62 -3.01
N ALA A 175 24.11 -5.32 -3.13
CA ALA A 175 23.47 -5.58 -4.43
C ALA A 175 23.14 -4.28 -5.20
N GLU A 176 22.73 -3.22 -4.48
CA GLU A 176 22.38 -1.93 -5.08
C GLU A 176 23.55 -1.24 -5.81
N LYS A 177 24.79 -1.54 -5.43
CA LYS A 177 25.99 -1.00 -6.09
C LYS A 177 26.35 -1.77 -7.36
N GLU A 178 25.98 -3.04 -7.42
CA GLU A 178 26.35 -3.96 -8.49
C GLU A 178 25.28 -4.01 -9.59
N ASP A 179 24.00 -3.90 -9.20
CA ASP A 179 22.84 -3.95 -10.10
C ASP A 179 21.69 -3.11 -9.50
N PRO A 180 21.71 -1.78 -9.67
CA PRO A 180 20.68 -0.93 -9.07
C PRO A 180 19.31 -1.23 -9.68
N GLN A 181 18.25 -1.09 -8.89
CA GLN A 181 16.88 -1.22 -9.38
C GLN A 181 16.59 -0.12 -10.41
N LEU A 182 16.58 -0.50 -11.69
CA LEU A 182 16.32 0.43 -12.78
C LEU A 182 14.81 0.55 -13.03
N PRO A 183 14.20 1.74 -12.87
CA PRO A 183 12.86 1.98 -13.39
C PRO A 183 12.94 1.96 -14.92
N LEU A 184 12.38 0.92 -15.53
CA LEU A 184 12.24 0.89 -16.99
C LEU A 184 11.08 1.80 -17.39
N ASN A 185 11.40 3.00 -17.85
CA ASN A 185 10.43 3.93 -18.44
C ASN A 185 10.04 3.46 -19.84
N PHE A 186 9.20 2.43 -19.94
CA PHE A 186 8.49 2.11 -21.17
C PHE A 186 7.02 2.51 -20.97
N GLY A 187 6.61 3.67 -21.50
CA GLY A 187 5.17 3.95 -21.50
C GLY A 187 4.68 5.31 -21.98
N PHE A 188 5.25 6.45 -21.57
CA PHE A 188 4.65 7.75 -21.92
C PHE A 188 5.69 8.88 -22.02
N PRO A 189 5.53 9.82 -22.97
CA PRO A 189 6.41 10.98 -23.06
C PRO A 189 6.29 11.84 -21.80
N PRO A 190 7.38 12.52 -21.37
CA PRO A 190 7.26 13.56 -20.35
C PRO A 190 6.29 14.65 -20.84
N LYS A 191 5.46 15.17 -19.93
CA LYS A 191 4.68 16.38 -20.18
C LYS A 191 5.60 17.55 -20.53
#